data_AF-A0A8T0SNK4-F1
#
_entry.id   AF-A0A8T0SNK4-F1
#
_cell.length_a   1.000
_cell.length_b   1.000
_cell.length_c   1.000
_cell.angle_alpha   90.00
_cell.angle_beta   90.00
_cell.angle_gamma   90.00
#
_symmetry.space_group_name_H-M   'P 1'
#
loop_
_entity.id
_entity.type
_entity.pdbx_description
1 polymer ?
#
loop_
_entity_poly.entity_id
_entity_poly.type
_entity_poly.pdbx_seq_one_letter_code
_entity_poly.pdbx_strand_id
1 'polypeptide(L)'
;MPLQGSKIASKSASLLASSSSNRRRRRGVDRSMSRMISTPTNTTTSTIQKIYDISRDVFAAATPGFVPLPSDVEHLTRSLDSLMLQDIGLDASMSCFTANPQDNPKVTYIHFAESPTLSFCAFCFP
;
A
#
# COMPACT_ATOMS: atom_id res chain seq x y z
N MET A 1 -32.94 -21.89 42.69
CA MET A 1 -32.30 -21.08 43.76
C MET A 1 -31.16 -20.32 43.10
N PRO A 2 -31.34 -19.02 42.83
CA PRO A 2 -30.84 -18.00 43.76
C PRO A 2 -31.85 -16.87 44.09
N LEU A 3 -31.78 -16.45 45.35
CA LEU A 3 -32.29 -15.22 45.97
C LEU A 3 -31.25 -14.09 45.70
N GLN A 4 -31.45 -12.78 45.73
CA GLN A 4 -32.43 -11.90 46.35
C GLN A 4 -32.25 -10.53 45.67
N GLY A 5 -33.32 -9.89 45.22
CA GLY A 5 -33.33 -8.46 44.87
C GLY A 5 -33.91 -7.65 46.02
N SER A 6 -33.34 -6.49 46.33
CA SER A 6 -34.02 -5.46 47.13
C SER A 6 -33.59 -4.07 46.66
N LYS A 7 -34.56 -3.35 46.08
CA LYS A 7 -34.46 -1.98 45.61
C LYS A 7 -35.36 -1.13 46.51
N ILE A 8 -34.76 -0.20 47.24
CA ILE A 8 -35.46 0.72 48.14
C ILE A 8 -35.78 1.99 47.36
N ALA A 9 -37.04 2.41 47.42
CA ALA A 9 -37.53 3.66 46.86
C ALA A 9 -37.32 4.81 47.86
N SER A 10 -37.04 6.01 47.38
CA SER A 10 -37.66 7.23 47.89
C SER A 10 -37.45 8.41 46.93
N LYS A 11 -38.57 9.08 46.65
CA LYS A 11 -38.69 10.37 45.99
C LYS A 11 -38.34 11.48 46.99
N SER A 12 -37.85 12.63 46.51
CA SER A 12 -38.53 13.94 46.70
C SER A 12 -37.77 15.07 46.01
N ALA A 13 -38.56 16.05 45.58
CA ALA A 13 -38.19 17.20 44.76
C ALA A 13 -37.97 18.46 45.61
N SER A 14 -37.25 19.44 45.06
CA SER A 14 -37.58 20.87 45.25
C SER A 14 -36.76 21.78 44.33
N LEU A 15 -37.46 22.81 43.82
CA LEU A 15 -37.06 23.84 42.88
C LEU A 15 -36.25 24.97 43.57
N LEU A 16 -35.36 25.65 42.82
CA LEU A 16 -35.35 27.11 42.56
C LEU A 16 -33.94 27.72 42.38
N ALA A 17 -33.92 28.65 41.42
CA ALA A 17 -33.11 29.88 41.30
C ALA A 17 -31.66 29.83 40.78
N SER A 18 -31.45 30.74 39.84
CA SER A 18 -30.32 30.91 38.93
C SER A 18 -29.22 31.83 39.47
N SER A 19 -28.07 31.77 38.80
CA SER A 19 -27.13 32.86 38.47
C SER A 19 -25.78 32.79 39.17
N SER A 20 -24.72 32.48 38.40
CA SER A 20 -23.72 33.50 38.01
C SER A 20 -22.53 32.89 37.27
N SER A 21 -22.27 33.47 36.10
CA SER A 21 -20.96 33.73 35.49
C SER A 21 -19.95 32.58 35.45
N ASN A 22 -19.77 32.00 34.25
CA ASN A 22 -18.46 31.47 33.90
C ASN A 22 -18.10 31.80 32.44
N ARG A 23 -17.23 32.81 32.30
CA ARG A 23 -16.52 33.17 31.07
C ARG A 23 -15.79 31.93 30.53
N ARG A 24 -16.31 31.31 29.47
CA ARG A 24 -15.52 30.40 28.64
C ARG A 24 -15.46 30.92 27.21
N ARG A 25 -14.38 31.66 26.96
CA ARG A 25 -13.78 31.88 25.64
C ARG A 25 -13.64 30.53 24.93
N ARG A 26 -14.41 30.31 23.87
CA ARG A 26 -14.07 29.30 22.85
C ARG A 26 -14.28 29.90 21.47
N ARG A 27 -13.15 30.13 20.81
CA ARG A 27 -13.00 30.62 19.45
C ARG A 27 -13.71 29.67 18.50
N GLY A 28 -14.66 30.20 17.71
CA GLY A 28 -15.40 29.45 16.70
C GLY A 28 -14.72 29.57 15.34
N VAL A 29 -14.21 28.43 14.86
CA VAL A 29 -14.23 27.94 13.47
C VAL A 29 -13.71 28.90 12.39
N ASP A 30 -12.39 28.94 12.24
CA ASP A 30 -11.77 29.26 10.95
C ASP A 30 -11.85 28.01 10.06
N ARG A 31 -12.82 28.00 9.13
CA ARG A 31 -12.88 27.02 8.03
C ARG A 31 -11.79 27.39 7.02
N SER A 32 -10.54 27.14 7.37
CA SER A 32 -9.45 27.13 6.41
C SER A 32 -9.61 25.88 5.54
N MET A 33 -10.08 26.07 4.30
CA MET A 33 -9.98 25.06 3.25
C MET A 33 -8.50 24.76 3.04
N SER A 34 -8.00 23.76 3.77
CA SER A 34 -6.73 23.13 3.48
C SER A 34 -6.80 22.69 2.02
N ARG A 35 -6.08 23.42 1.17
CA ARG A 35 -5.80 23.02 -0.20
C ARG A 35 -5.25 21.60 -0.08
N MET A 36 -6.04 20.60 -0.48
CA MET A 36 -5.50 19.30 -0.82
C MET A 36 -4.55 19.56 -1.98
N ILE A 37 -3.29 19.80 -1.63
CA ILE A 37 -2.17 19.56 -2.52
C ILE A 37 -2.22 18.05 -2.70
N SER A 38 -2.93 17.61 -3.72
CA SER A 38 -2.73 16.30 -4.31
C SER A 38 -1.24 16.27 -4.65
N THR A 39 -0.45 15.64 -3.77
CA THR A 39 0.91 15.26 -4.11
C THR A 39 0.82 14.57 -5.46
N PRO A 40 1.61 14.97 -6.48
CA PRO A 40 1.63 14.25 -7.73
C PRO A 40 2.05 12.82 -7.39
N THR A 41 1.09 11.91 -7.38
CA THR A 41 1.36 10.48 -7.34
C THR A 41 2.11 10.21 -8.62
N ASN A 42 3.43 9.99 -8.51
CA ASN A 42 4.23 9.46 -9.61
C ASN A 42 3.50 8.22 -10.13
N THR A 43 2.75 8.36 -11.21
CA THR A 43 1.92 7.29 -11.79
C THR A 43 2.77 6.14 -12.32
N THR A 44 4.07 6.40 -12.53
CA THR A 44 5.10 5.43 -12.94
C THR A 44 5.40 4.37 -11.89
N THR A 45 5.18 4.62 -10.59
CA THR A 45 5.39 3.60 -9.55
C THR A 45 4.18 2.68 -9.35
N SER A 46 3.12 2.79 -10.17
CA SER A 46 1.88 2.04 -9.93
C SER A 46 1.83 0.67 -10.60
N THR A 47 2.44 0.48 -11.76
CA THR A 47 2.32 -0.77 -12.54
C THR A 47 3.13 -1.90 -11.91
N ILE A 48 4.43 -1.67 -11.68
CA ILE A 48 5.32 -2.66 -11.07
C ILE A 48 4.86 -3.06 -9.67
N GLN A 49 4.33 -2.10 -8.91
CA GLN A 49 3.81 -2.36 -7.57
C GLN A 49 2.55 -3.22 -7.59
N LYS A 50 1.62 -2.98 -8.52
CA LYS A 50 0.43 -3.86 -8.70
C LYS A 50 0.84 -5.28 -9.05
N ILE A 51 1.80 -5.44 -9.96
CA ILE A 51 2.30 -6.75 -10.36
C ILE A 51 2.95 -7.46 -9.17
N TYR A 52 3.71 -6.74 -8.35
CA TYR A 52 4.29 -7.27 -7.13
C TYR A 52 3.21 -7.72 -6.13
N ASP A 53 2.17 -6.90 -5.89
CA ASP A 53 1.09 -7.25 -4.97
C ASP A 53 0.32 -8.50 -5.43
N ILE A 54 -0.03 -8.59 -6.73
CA ILE A 54 -0.68 -9.78 -7.30
C ILE A 54 0.23 -11.00 -7.13
N SER A 55 1.51 -10.86 -7.46
CA SER A 55 2.47 -11.97 -7.35
C SER A 55 2.63 -12.43 -5.91
N ARG A 56 2.73 -11.49 -4.96
CA ARG A 56 2.80 -11.83 -3.54
C ARG A 56 1.60 -12.65 -3.11
N ASP A 57 0.39 -12.29 -3.55
CA ASP A 57 -0.83 -12.99 -3.15
C ASP A 57 -0.92 -14.40 -3.78
N VAL A 58 -0.52 -14.55 -5.06
CA VAL A 58 -0.47 -15.84 -5.75
C VAL A 58 0.57 -16.78 -5.13
N PHE A 59 1.72 -16.25 -4.73
CA PHE A 59 2.82 -17.03 -4.16
C PHE A 59 2.86 -17.01 -2.62
N ALA A 60 1.81 -16.52 -1.95
CA ALA A 60 1.78 -16.37 -0.49
C ALA A 60 1.94 -17.70 0.25
N ALA A 61 1.36 -18.77 -0.30
CA ALA A 61 1.43 -20.13 0.25
C ALA A 61 2.45 -21.02 -0.46
N ALA A 62 3.36 -20.43 -1.26
CA ALA A 62 4.29 -21.20 -2.06
C ALA A 62 5.29 -21.98 -1.18
N THR A 63 5.40 -23.27 -1.48
CA THR A 63 6.39 -24.19 -0.92
C THR A 63 7.21 -24.78 -2.08
N PRO A 64 8.35 -25.46 -1.82
CA PRO A 64 9.07 -26.15 -2.87
C PRO A 64 8.15 -27.07 -3.69
N GLY A 65 8.18 -26.93 -5.01
CA GLY A 65 7.29 -27.67 -5.94
C GLY A 65 5.89 -27.08 -6.12
N PHE A 66 5.57 -25.94 -5.48
CA PHE A 66 4.31 -25.24 -5.68
C PHE A 66 4.18 -24.74 -7.13
N VAL A 67 3.00 -24.95 -7.69
CA VAL A 67 2.60 -24.42 -9.00
C VAL A 67 1.30 -23.64 -8.79
N PRO A 68 1.25 -22.34 -9.18
CA PRO A 68 0.02 -21.56 -9.11
C PRO A 68 -1.13 -22.16 -9.93
N LEU A 69 -2.36 -21.77 -9.60
CA LEU A 69 -3.52 -22.16 -10.39
C LEU A 69 -3.43 -21.57 -11.82
N PRO A 70 -3.95 -22.25 -12.85
CA PRO A 70 -3.90 -21.74 -14.22
C PRO A 70 -4.49 -20.34 -14.38
N SER A 71 -5.58 -20.03 -13.66
CA SER A 71 -6.19 -18.70 -13.64
C SER A 71 -5.25 -17.62 -13.11
N ASP A 72 -4.46 -17.95 -12.09
CA ASP A 72 -3.52 -17.02 -11.47
C ASP A 72 -2.32 -16.80 -12.38
N VAL A 73 -1.86 -17.85 -13.06
CA VAL A 73 -0.83 -17.75 -14.11
C VAL A 73 -1.30 -16.82 -15.22
N GLU A 74 -2.49 -17.03 -15.78
CA GLU A 74 -3.05 -16.16 -16.83
C GLU A 74 -3.18 -14.70 -16.39
N HIS A 75 -3.61 -14.49 -15.14
CA HIS A 75 -3.73 -13.15 -14.56
C HIS A 75 -2.36 -12.45 -14.40
N LEU A 76 -1.36 -13.19 -13.89
CA LEU A 76 0.01 -12.70 -13.78
C LEU A 76 0.63 -12.42 -15.14
N THR A 77 0.47 -13.32 -16.11
CA THR A 77 0.96 -13.14 -17.49
C THR A 77 0.41 -11.86 -18.09
N ARG A 78 -0.92 -11.66 -18.05
CA ARG A 78 -1.53 -10.42 -18.58
C ARG A 78 -1.01 -9.16 -17.90
N SER A 79 -0.73 -9.24 -16.60
CA SER A 79 -0.19 -8.11 -15.85
C SER A 79 1.26 -7.82 -16.25
N LEU A 80 2.10 -8.86 -16.37
CA LEU A 80 3.49 -8.76 -16.82
C LEU A 80 3.60 -8.28 -18.28
N ASP A 81 2.69 -8.68 -19.16
CA ASP A 81 2.66 -8.26 -20.57
C ASP A 81 2.46 -6.74 -20.74
N SER A 82 1.91 -6.07 -19.72
CA SER A 82 1.70 -4.63 -19.72
C SER A 82 2.91 -3.82 -19.22
N LEU A 83 3.95 -4.50 -18.71
CA LEU A 83 5.08 -3.87 -18.04
C LEU A 83 6.05 -3.27 -19.07
N MET A 84 6.32 -1.97 -18.93
CA MET A 84 7.26 -1.23 -19.77
C MET A 84 8.58 -0.97 -19.04
N LEU A 85 9.65 -0.66 -19.77
CA LEU A 85 10.95 -0.31 -19.18
C LEU A 85 10.82 0.83 -18.15
N GLN A 86 9.96 1.82 -18.43
CA GLN A 86 9.77 2.97 -17.57
C GLN A 86 9.09 2.61 -16.23
N ASP A 87 8.25 1.57 -16.21
CA ASP A 87 7.59 1.10 -14.98
C ASP A 87 8.59 0.50 -13.98
N ILE A 88 9.74 0.03 -14.47
CA ILE A 88 10.86 -0.49 -13.67
C ILE A 88 12.02 0.51 -13.58
N GLY A 89 11.81 1.75 -14.01
CA GLY A 89 12.80 2.82 -13.93
C GLY A 89 14.00 2.63 -14.86
N LEU A 90 13.87 1.80 -15.90
CA LEU A 90 14.90 1.58 -16.91
C LEU A 90 14.64 2.43 -18.15
N ASP A 91 15.71 2.72 -18.86
CA ASP A 91 15.68 3.37 -20.16
C ASP A 91 16.69 2.71 -21.10
N ALA A 92 16.36 2.62 -22.39
CA ALA A 92 17.21 1.95 -23.38
C ALA A 92 18.56 2.67 -23.61
N SER A 93 18.69 3.94 -23.21
CA SER A 93 19.96 4.68 -23.25
C SER A 93 20.88 4.41 -22.06
N MET A 94 20.43 3.65 -21.06
CA MET A 94 21.25 3.31 -19.90
C MET A 94 22.44 2.43 -20.28
N SER A 95 23.55 2.61 -19.57
CA SER A 95 24.80 1.88 -19.84
C SER A 95 24.69 0.37 -19.67
N CYS A 96 23.68 -0.13 -18.94
CA CYS A 96 23.40 -1.56 -18.82
C CYS A 96 22.91 -2.22 -20.11
N PHE A 97 22.52 -1.42 -21.11
CA PHE A 97 22.16 -1.86 -22.46
C PHE A 97 23.21 -1.47 -23.51
N THR A 98 24.42 -1.10 -23.08
CA THR A 98 25.52 -0.76 -23.99
C THR A 98 26.74 -1.63 -23.72
N ALA A 99 27.35 -2.16 -24.78
CA ALA A 99 28.65 -2.84 -24.71
C ALA A 99 29.65 -2.19 -25.66
N ASN A 100 30.92 -2.19 -25.24
CA ASN A 100 32.03 -1.86 -26.13
C ASN A 100 32.28 -3.06 -27.06
N PRO A 101 32.37 -2.88 -28.39
CA PRO A 101 32.61 -3.98 -29.34
C PRO A 101 33.86 -4.82 -29.07
N GLN A 102 34.82 -4.29 -28.30
CA GLN A 102 36.05 -5.01 -27.95
C GLN A 102 35.97 -5.79 -26.65
N ASP A 103 34.91 -5.59 -25.86
CA ASP A 103 34.72 -6.28 -24.59
C ASP A 103 33.69 -7.40 -24.73
N ASN A 104 33.78 -8.40 -23.85
CA ASN A 104 32.70 -9.38 -23.73
C ASN A 104 31.48 -8.69 -23.09
N PRO A 105 30.30 -8.70 -23.74
CA PRO A 105 29.11 -8.03 -23.23
C PRO A 105 28.71 -8.61 -21.87
N LYS A 106 28.51 -7.74 -20.88
CA LYS A 106 28.13 -8.13 -19.53
C LYS A 106 26.63 -8.01 -19.36
N VAL A 107 25.99 -9.08 -18.91
CA VAL A 107 24.57 -9.03 -18.53
C VAL A 107 24.46 -8.35 -17.17
N THR A 108 23.66 -7.29 -17.09
CA THR A 108 23.41 -6.59 -15.82
C THR A 108 22.19 -7.21 -15.14
N TYR A 109 22.32 -7.59 -13.88
CA TYR A 109 21.22 -8.06 -13.04
C TYR A 109 20.69 -6.91 -12.20
N ILE A 110 19.39 -6.64 -12.30
CA ILE A 110 18.70 -5.60 -11.53
C ILE A 110 17.65 -6.27 -10.66
N HIS A 111 17.70 -5.99 -9.36
CA HIS A 111 16.82 -6.58 -8.36
C HIS A 111 15.86 -5.52 -7.82
N PHE A 112 14.56 -5.78 -7.92
CA PHE A 112 13.52 -4.81 -7.55
C PHE A 112 12.90 -5.13 -6.19
N ALA A 113 12.61 -6.41 -5.92
CA ALA A 113 11.97 -6.82 -4.69
C ALA A 113 12.24 -8.30 -4.39
N GLU A 114 12.29 -8.63 -3.11
CA GLU A 114 12.47 -10.00 -2.62
C GLU A 114 11.57 -10.26 -1.42
N SER A 115 11.08 -11.49 -1.37
CA SER A 115 10.33 -12.07 -0.28
C SER A 115 10.69 -13.56 -0.20
N PRO A 116 10.36 -14.26 0.90
CA PRO A 116 10.74 -15.67 1.05
C PRO A 116 10.25 -16.60 -0.06
N THR A 117 9.17 -16.23 -0.76
CA THR A 117 8.53 -17.05 -1.79
C THR A 117 8.69 -16.52 -3.21
N LEU A 118 9.23 -15.30 -3.37
CA LEU A 118 9.21 -14.59 -4.66
C LEU A 118 10.34 -13.55 -4.73
N SER A 119 11.03 -13.51 -5.88
CA SER A 119 11.94 -12.44 -6.26
C SER A 119 11.50 -11.79 -7.57
N PHE A 120 11.71 -10.48 -7.69
CA PHE A 120 11.46 -9.69 -8.88
C PHE A 120 12.76 -9.08 -9.36
N CYS A 121 13.16 -9.42 -10.57
CA CYS A 121 14.41 -8.97 -11.17
C CYS A 121 14.29 -8.82 -12.69
N ALA A 122 15.25 -8.09 -13.27
CA ALA A 122 15.44 -7.96 -14.70
C ALA A 122 16.90 -8.26 -15.06
N PHE A 123 17.10 -8.81 -16.25
CA PHE A 123 18.40 -8.98 -16.86
C PHE A 123 18.50 -8.04 -18.06
N CYS A 124 19.45 -7.11 -18.02
CA CYS A 124 19.75 -6.23 -19.14
C CYS A 124 20.84 -6.86 -20.00
N PHE A 125 20.54 -7.04 -21.28
CA PHE A 125 21.46 -7.53 -22.29
C PHE A 125 21.92 -6.34 -23.14
N PRO A 126 23.23 -6.06 -23.20
CA PRO A 126 23.78 -5.03 -24.06
C PRO A 126 23.98 -5.47 -25.51
#